data_AF-A0A946FDQ6-F1
#
_entry.id   AF-A0A946FDQ6-F1
#
_cell.length_a   1.000
_cell.length_b   1.000
_cell.length_c   1.000
_cell.angle_alpha   90.00
_cell.angle_beta   90.00
_cell.angle_gamma   90.00
#
_symmetry.space_group_name_H-M   'P 1'
#
loop_
_entity.id
_entity.type
_entity.pdbx_description
1 polymer ?
#
loop_
_entity_poly.entity_id
_entity_poly.type
_entity_poly.pdbx_seq_one_letter_code
_entity_poly.pdbx_strand_id
1 'polypeptide(L)'
;MLKRLILLTLLPVVIAGCAVNQDDTFQFALLGDNPYSPATYPIYERLIEHVNRDADIEWVLHVGDVKGGNASCSDTELLRYFDLNQRFEKPFIVTPGDNDWLDCKRRDAGGYDEYERLETFRRIFYPLRGQTFGNEPMQILQQSTAHLEFSEFVENAMWRKQEVVFATVHVVALTEPATDPRRWKKRVAAATAWIRRAFEEARTTDAKAVFLSMQADPWIFFGLPLMAANNCPNCNLPRKSLEWLYPLLAEESIAFEKPVVLAVGDTHVFRVDKPLYTDAGALVTNFTRVESFGHPLVNWVSVLVEPDSPWVFSFRQQLVE
;
A
#
# COMPACT_ATOMS: atom_id res chain seq x y z
N MET A 1 -76.74 -7.18 -30.88
CA MET A 1 -75.33 -7.61 -30.91
C MET A 1 -74.45 -6.39 -30.74
N LEU A 2 -73.99 -6.11 -29.51
CA LEU A 2 -73.18 -4.94 -29.18
C LEU A 2 -71.70 -5.37 -29.13
N LYS A 3 -70.88 -4.95 -30.10
CA LYS A 3 -69.43 -5.21 -30.08
C LYS A 3 -68.75 -4.16 -29.22
N ARG A 4 -68.27 -4.55 -28.03
CA ARG A 4 -67.38 -3.75 -27.18
C ARG A 4 -65.99 -3.72 -27.81
N LEU A 5 -65.50 -2.53 -28.15
CA LEU A 5 -64.12 -2.28 -28.56
C LEU A 5 -63.30 -2.07 -27.28
N ILE A 6 -62.38 -2.99 -26.97
CA ILE A 6 -61.44 -2.85 -25.85
C ILE A 6 -60.21 -2.13 -26.41
N LEU A 7 -59.99 -0.89 -25.97
CA LEU A 7 -58.81 -0.11 -26.29
C LEU A 7 -57.70 -0.50 -25.30
N LEU A 8 -56.74 -1.32 -25.71
CA LEU A 8 -55.52 -1.57 -24.92
C LEU A 8 -54.60 -0.36 -25.04
N THR A 9 -54.54 0.46 -24.00
CA THR A 9 -53.48 1.45 -23.81
C THR A 9 -52.19 0.74 -23.40
N LEU A 10 -51.25 0.57 -24.33
CA LEU A 10 -49.88 0.21 -23.99
C LEU A 10 -49.20 1.40 -23.30
N LEU A 11 -48.98 1.27 -21.99
CA LEU A 11 -48.11 2.17 -21.24
C LEU A 11 -46.65 1.77 -21.55
N PRO A 12 -45.77 2.68 -22.00
CA PRO A 12 -44.36 2.38 -22.13
C PRO A 12 -43.76 2.27 -20.73
N VAL A 13 -43.36 1.07 -20.33
CA VAL A 13 -42.52 0.87 -19.15
C VAL A 13 -41.13 1.36 -19.53
N VAL A 14 -40.81 2.59 -19.13
CA VAL A 14 -39.44 3.10 -19.17
C VAL A 14 -38.70 2.39 -18.05
N ILE A 15 -38.01 1.30 -18.38
CA ILE A 15 -36.99 0.72 -17.50
C ILE A 15 -35.85 1.74 -17.49
N ALA A 16 -35.87 2.65 -16.53
CA ALA A 16 -34.70 3.41 -16.16
C ALA A 16 -33.69 2.42 -15.58
N GLY A 17 -32.93 1.76 -16.46
CA GLY A 17 -31.72 1.09 -16.05
C GLY A 17 -30.82 2.17 -15.45
N CYS A 18 -30.49 2.05 -14.17
CA CYS A 18 -29.35 2.75 -13.61
C CYS A 18 -28.14 2.28 -14.43
N ALA A 19 -27.76 3.06 -15.44
CA ALA A 19 -26.43 2.96 -15.99
C ALA A 19 -25.50 3.32 -14.83
N VAL A 20 -24.90 2.30 -14.21
CA VAL A 20 -23.69 2.52 -13.43
C VAL A 20 -22.72 3.11 -14.43
N ASN A 21 -22.30 4.35 -14.20
CA ASN A 21 -21.32 5.00 -15.05
C ASN A 21 -20.04 4.16 -14.94
N GLN A 22 -19.74 3.39 -15.97
CA GLN A 22 -18.62 2.44 -15.98
C GLN A 22 -17.27 3.17 -16.15
N ASP A 23 -17.29 4.51 -16.18
CA ASP A 23 -16.17 5.38 -16.56
C ASP A 23 -15.21 5.73 -15.41
N ASP A 24 -15.55 5.44 -14.15
CA ASP A 24 -14.72 5.82 -12.99
C ASP A 24 -14.02 4.63 -12.30
N THR A 25 -14.17 3.42 -12.85
CA THR A 25 -13.46 2.22 -12.37
C THR A 25 -12.06 2.14 -12.96
N PHE A 26 -11.08 1.76 -12.16
CA PHE A 26 -9.71 1.52 -12.62
C PHE A 26 -9.02 0.46 -11.76
N GLN A 27 -7.85 -0.02 -12.20
CA GLN A 27 -7.05 -0.96 -11.41
C GLN A 27 -5.58 -0.57 -11.35
N PHE A 28 -4.89 -1.03 -10.32
CA PHE A 28 -3.45 -0.88 -10.18
C PHE A 28 -2.79 -2.17 -9.67
N ALA A 29 -1.49 -2.29 -9.88
CA ALA A 29 -0.71 -3.44 -9.41
C ALA A 29 -0.12 -3.14 -8.03
N LEU A 30 -0.37 -4.02 -7.06
CA LEU A 30 0.24 -4.00 -5.73
C LEU A 30 1.29 -5.11 -5.63
N LEU A 31 2.52 -4.71 -5.27
CA LEU A 31 3.72 -5.53 -5.16
C LEU A 31 4.39 -5.33 -3.81
N GLY A 32 5.27 -6.25 -3.40
CA GLY A 32 6.10 -6.11 -2.20
C GLY A 32 7.15 -7.22 -2.12
N ASP A 33 8.15 -7.00 -1.26
CA ASP A 33 9.08 -8.02 -0.76
C ASP A 33 9.73 -8.86 -1.86
N ASN A 34 10.00 -8.24 -3.00
CA ASN A 34 10.57 -8.87 -4.17
C ASN A 34 11.41 -7.87 -5.00
N PRO A 35 12.46 -8.37 -5.69
CA PRO A 35 12.94 -9.73 -5.66
C PRO A 35 14.10 -9.95 -4.66
N TYR A 36 13.99 -10.96 -3.80
CA TYR A 36 14.97 -11.15 -2.71
C TYR A 36 16.21 -11.96 -3.06
N SER A 37 16.15 -12.84 -4.07
CA SER A 37 17.27 -13.73 -4.37
C SER A 37 17.49 -13.91 -5.87
N PRO A 38 18.70 -14.30 -6.31
CA PRO A 38 18.97 -14.58 -7.71
C PRO A 38 17.99 -15.59 -8.34
N ALA A 39 17.46 -16.52 -7.54
CA ALA A 39 16.47 -17.49 -8.00
C ALA A 39 15.11 -16.84 -8.36
N THR A 40 14.75 -15.72 -7.72
CA THR A 40 13.49 -15.01 -7.99
C THR A 40 13.61 -13.93 -9.08
N TYR A 41 14.82 -13.54 -9.50
CA TYR A 41 14.99 -12.48 -10.51
C TYR A 41 14.29 -12.78 -11.83
N PRO A 42 14.45 -13.98 -12.46
CA PRO A 42 13.77 -14.26 -13.71
C PRO A 42 12.24 -14.29 -13.59
N ILE A 43 11.71 -14.61 -12.40
CA ILE A 43 10.26 -14.61 -12.15
C ILE A 43 9.77 -13.17 -12.01
N TYR A 44 10.53 -12.31 -11.34
CA TYR A 44 10.21 -10.88 -11.21
C TYR A 44 10.24 -10.17 -12.57
N GLU A 45 11.15 -10.55 -13.46
CA GLU A 45 11.15 -10.04 -14.85
C GLU A 45 9.88 -10.44 -15.60
N ARG A 46 9.39 -11.68 -15.44
CA ARG A 46 8.10 -12.10 -16.00
C ARG A 46 6.91 -11.40 -15.35
N LEU A 47 7.00 -11.09 -14.06
CA LEU A 47 6.01 -10.27 -13.35
C LEU A 47 5.92 -8.88 -13.98
N ILE A 48 7.06 -8.22 -14.24
CA ILE A 48 7.10 -6.92 -14.92
C ILE A 48 6.41 -7.02 -16.28
N GLU A 49 6.74 -8.03 -17.09
CA GLU A 49 6.10 -8.24 -18.39
C GLU A 49 4.59 -8.52 -18.26
N HIS A 50 4.16 -9.23 -17.21
CA HIS A 50 2.76 -9.53 -16.97
C HIS A 50 1.97 -8.25 -16.66
N VAL A 51 2.52 -7.38 -15.82
CA VAL A 51 1.92 -6.07 -15.49
C VAL A 51 1.92 -5.14 -16.71
N ASN A 52 3.02 -5.05 -17.46
CA ASN A 52 3.10 -4.18 -18.64
C ASN A 52 2.10 -4.57 -19.74
N ARG A 53 1.79 -5.86 -19.88
CA ARG A 53 0.80 -6.36 -20.85
C ARG A 53 -0.64 -5.96 -20.51
N ASP A 54 -0.93 -5.63 -19.26
CA ASP A 54 -2.26 -5.21 -18.82
C ASP A 54 -2.43 -3.70 -19.03
N ALA A 55 -3.21 -3.35 -20.05
CA ALA A 55 -3.47 -1.95 -20.41
C ALA A 55 -4.27 -1.21 -19.33
N ASP A 56 -5.07 -1.92 -18.53
CA ASP A 56 -5.97 -1.33 -17.53
C ASP A 56 -5.25 -0.98 -16.22
N ILE A 57 -4.00 -1.42 -16.05
CA ILE A 57 -3.17 -1.04 -14.90
C ILE A 57 -2.70 0.40 -15.05
N GLU A 58 -3.11 1.22 -14.08
CA GLU A 58 -2.82 2.66 -14.01
C GLU A 58 -1.46 2.97 -13.41
N TRP A 59 -1.03 2.20 -12.42
CA TRP A 59 0.29 2.32 -11.80
C TRP A 59 0.70 1.02 -11.10
N VAL A 60 1.96 0.99 -10.68
CA VAL A 60 2.54 -0.03 -9.83
C VAL A 60 2.86 0.57 -8.47
N LEU A 61 2.34 -0.02 -7.40
CA LEU A 61 2.61 0.35 -6.03
C LEU A 61 3.37 -0.78 -5.34
N HIS A 62 4.65 -0.53 -5.03
CA HIS A 62 5.52 -1.44 -4.31
C HIS A 62 5.57 -1.06 -2.83
N VAL A 63 5.10 -1.93 -1.94
CA VAL A 63 5.03 -1.65 -0.50
C VAL A 63 6.37 -1.65 0.21
N GLY A 64 7.45 -2.02 -0.48
CA GLY A 64 8.83 -1.88 0.01
C GLY A 64 9.59 -3.20 -0.05
N ASP A 65 10.85 -3.14 0.36
CA ASP A 65 11.82 -4.20 0.22
C ASP A 65 12.00 -4.64 -1.24
N VAL A 66 12.65 -3.78 -2.02
CA VAL A 66 13.02 -4.10 -3.41
C VAL A 66 14.22 -5.04 -3.50
N LYS A 67 14.72 -5.49 -2.34
CA LYS A 67 15.81 -6.47 -2.20
C LYS A 67 15.64 -7.25 -0.89
N GLY A 68 16.31 -8.40 -0.80
CA GLY A 68 16.36 -9.16 0.46
C GLY A 68 17.28 -8.52 1.50
N GLY A 69 17.04 -8.79 2.79
CA GLY A 69 17.79 -8.20 3.90
C GLY A 69 19.28 -8.56 3.96
N ASN A 70 19.70 -9.64 3.31
CA ASN A 70 21.11 -10.03 3.20
C ASN A 70 21.72 -9.68 1.83
N ALA A 71 20.93 -9.14 0.89
CA ALA A 71 21.46 -8.66 -0.37
C ALA A 71 22.30 -7.41 -0.13
N SER A 72 23.41 -7.28 -0.86
CA SER A 72 24.35 -6.17 -0.72
C SER A 72 23.64 -4.82 -0.89
N CYS A 73 23.95 -3.86 -0.01
CA CYS A 73 23.51 -2.48 -0.09
C CYS A 73 24.51 -1.56 -0.79
N SER A 74 25.41 -2.10 -1.62
CA SER A 74 26.30 -1.27 -2.44
C SER A 74 25.49 -0.37 -3.38
N ASP A 75 26.05 0.79 -3.73
CA ASP A 75 25.44 1.71 -4.69
C ASP A 75 25.10 1.00 -6.01
N THR A 76 25.99 0.12 -6.48
CA THR A 76 25.79 -0.68 -7.70
C THR A 76 24.56 -1.57 -7.61
N GLU A 77 24.37 -2.28 -6.50
CA GLU A 77 23.21 -3.17 -6.34
C GLU A 77 21.91 -2.37 -6.19
N LEU A 78 21.91 -1.28 -5.42
CA LEU A 78 20.73 -0.41 -5.29
C LEU A 78 20.33 0.21 -6.65
N LEU A 79 21.30 0.62 -7.46
CA LEU A 79 21.05 1.07 -8.84
C LEU A 79 20.50 -0.05 -9.72
N ARG A 80 21.02 -1.29 -9.59
CA ARG A 80 20.49 -2.43 -10.34
C ARG A 80 19.02 -2.71 -10.01
N TYR A 81 18.62 -2.60 -8.75
CA TYR A 81 17.21 -2.74 -8.35
C TYR A 81 16.35 -1.57 -8.88
N PHE A 82 16.88 -0.35 -8.88
CA PHE A 82 16.22 0.79 -9.50
C PHE A 82 15.99 0.56 -11.00
N ASP A 83 17.03 0.19 -11.75
CA ASP A 83 16.98 -0.06 -13.19
C ASP A 83 16.03 -1.22 -13.53
N LEU A 84 16.00 -2.26 -12.71
CA LEU A 84 15.05 -3.37 -12.85
C LEU A 84 13.60 -2.87 -12.75
N ASN A 85 13.30 -1.99 -11.78
CA ASN A 85 11.96 -1.42 -11.60
C ASN A 85 11.64 -0.31 -12.61
N GLN A 86 12.63 0.30 -13.28
CA GLN A 86 12.38 1.18 -14.44
C GLN A 86 11.82 0.43 -15.65
N ARG A 87 11.86 -0.91 -15.67
CA ARG A 87 11.27 -1.70 -16.76
C ARG A 87 9.74 -1.72 -16.74
N PHE A 88 9.09 -1.24 -15.67
CA PHE A 88 7.65 -1.02 -15.70
C PHE A 88 7.30 0.12 -16.66
N GLU A 89 6.35 -0.14 -17.57
CA GLU A 89 5.86 0.86 -18.53
C GLU A 89 4.86 1.83 -17.90
N LYS A 90 4.34 1.48 -16.72
CA LYS A 90 3.39 2.27 -15.93
C LYS A 90 4.14 3.14 -14.90
N PRO A 91 3.51 4.20 -14.34
CA PRO A 91 4.09 4.88 -13.19
C PRO A 91 4.38 3.91 -12.06
N PHE A 92 5.56 4.03 -11.46
CA PHE A 92 6.01 3.19 -10.35
C PHE A 92 6.19 4.01 -9.09
N ILE A 93 5.57 3.54 -8.02
CA ILE A 93 5.58 4.13 -6.68
C ILE A 93 6.16 3.08 -5.73
N VAL A 94 7.06 3.51 -4.85
CA VAL A 94 7.59 2.66 -3.78
C VAL A 94 7.66 3.42 -2.48
N THR A 95 7.47 2.72 -1.36
CA THR A 95 7.87 3.16 -0.03
C THR A 95 9.00 2.24 0.46
N PRO A 96 10.01 2.73 1.20
CA PRO A 96 11.10 1.88 1.66
C PRO A 96 10.65 0.89 2.73
N GLY A 97 11.18 -0.32 2.67
CA GLY A 97 11.13 -1.29 3.76
C GLY A 97 12.43 -1.34 4.58
N ASP A 98 12.51 -2.25 5.54
CA ASP A 98 13.70 -2.41 6.38
C ASP A 98 14.89 -3.01 5.61
N ASN A 99 14.65 -3.91 4.65
CA ASN A 99 15.71 -4.47 3.84
C ASN A 99 16.41 -3.38 3.04
N ASP A 100 15.67 -2.39 2.55
CA ASP A 100 16.18 -1.35 1.64
C ASP A 100 17.29 -0.47 2.23
N TRP A 101 17.32 -0.30 3.56
CA TRP A 101 18.29 0.56 4.23
C TRP A 101 18.66 0.15 5.65
N LEU A 102 17.69 -0.30 6.47
CA LEU A 102 17.89 -0.60 7.88
C LEU A 102 18.79 -1.83 8.08
N ASP A 103 18.54 -2.87 7.29
CA ASP A 103 19.31 -4.11 7.33
C ASP A 103 20.69 -4.02 6.69
N CYS A 104 21.03 -2.89 6.07
CA CYS A 104 22.35 -2.70 5.49
C CYS A 104 23.49 -2.75 6.52
N LYS A 105 23.18 -2.58 7.82
CA LYS A 105 24.10 -2.82 8.94
C LYS A 105 24.55 -4.28 9.06
N ARG A 106 23.78 -5.23 8.50
CA ARG A 106 24.10 -6.66 8.55
C ARG A 106 25.40 -6.89 7.78
N ARG A 107 26.26 -7.76 8.33
CA ARG A 107 27.56 -8.09 7.72
C ARG A 107 27.40 -8.56 6.28
N ASP A 108 26.42 -9.42 6.01
CA ASP A 108 26.22 -10.02 4.69
C ASP A 108 25.65 -9.00 3.67
N ALA A 109 24.96 -7.97 4.15
CA ALA A 109 24.51 -6.82 3.34
C ALA A 109 25.63 -5.77 3.11
N GLY A 110 26.80 -5.95 3.72
CA GLY A 110 27.99 -5.11 3.57
C GLY A 110 28.38 -4.29 4.80
N GLY A 111 27.59 -4.32 5.88
CA GLY A 111 27.92 -3.64 7.14
C GLY A 111 27.97 -2.11 7.03
N TYR A 112 27.09 -1.54 6.22
CA TYR A 112 26.99 -0.10 5.99
C TYR A 112 26.33 0.64 7.17
N ASP A 113 26.52 1.96 7.23
CA ASP A 113 25.69 2.83 8.06
C ASP A 113 24.27 2.90 7.46
N GLU A 114 23.28 2.44 8.22
CA GLU A 114 21.89 2.35 7.77
C GLU A 114 21.27 3.70 7.38
N TYR A 115 21.62 4.81 8.04
CA TYR A 115 21.04 6.11 7.71
C TYR A 115 21.69 6.74 6.49
N GLU A 116 23.00 6.52 6.30
CA GLU A 116 23.65 6.86 5.04
C GLU A 116 23.04 6.05 3.89
N ARG A 117 22.75 4.76 4.10
CA ARG A 117 22.04 3.94 3.11
C ARG A 117 20.62 4.41 2.85
N LEU A 118 19.90 4.89 3.86
CA LEU A 118 18.59 5.51 3.67
C LEU A 118 18.67 6.76 2.77
N GLU A 119 19.67 7.62 2.98
CA GLU A 119 19.87 8.79 2.10
C GLU A 119 20.28 8.37 0.68
N THR A 120 21.09 7.32 0.53
CA THR A 120 21.43 6.76 -0.77
C THR A 120 20.21 6.16 -1.47
N PHE A 121 19.36 5.40 -0.76
CA PHE A 121 18.09 4.91 -1.29
C PHE A 121 17.20 6.06 -1.75
N ARG A 122 17.07 7.11 -0.92
CA ARG A 122 16.27 8.30 -1.26
C ARG A 122 16.76 9.00 -2.53
N ARG A 123 18.08 9.12 -2.70
CA ARG A 123 18.71 9.71 -3.88
C ARG A 123 18.47 8.91 -5.15
N ILE A 124 18.48 7.57 -5.05
CA ILE A 124 18.30 6.67 -6.19
C ILE A 124 16.82 6.54 -6.58
N PHE A 125 15.94 6.26 -5.62
CA PHE A 125 14.54 5.92 -5.87
C PHE A 125 13.61 7.14 -5.94
N TYR A 126 14.05 8.33 -5.50
CA TYR A 126 13.27 9.57 -5.60
C TYR A 126 14.12 10.71 -6.19
N PRO A 127 14.65 10.52 -7.42
CA PRO A 127 15.59 11.47 -8.03
C PRO A 127 14.92 12.80 -8.38
N LEU A 128 13.61 12.79 -8.61
CA LEU A 128 12.79 13.96 -8.96
C LEU A 128 11.69 14.14 -7.90
N ARG A 129 11.49 15.39 -7.47
CA ARG A 129 10.46 15.75 -6.48
C ARG A 129 9.12 15.95 -7.18
N GLY A 130 8.03 15.57 -6.51
CA GLY A 130 6.65 15.81 -6.96
C GLY A 130 6.14 14.87 -8.06
N GLN A 131 6.92 13.87 -8.47
CA GLN A 131 6.50 12.90 -9.48
C GLN A 131 7.02 11.49 -9.17
N THR A 132 6.31 10.49 -9.69
CA THR A 132 6.77 9.09 -9.68
C THR A 132 7.87 8.87 -10.72
N PHE A 133 8.41 7.66 -10.76
CA PHE A 133 9.27 7.19 -11.85
C PHE A 133 8.54 6.15 -12.71
N GLY A 134 9.26 5.51 -13.64
CA GLY A 134 8.68 4.67 -14.69
C GLY A 134 8.55 5.45 -16.00
N ASN A 135 8.15 4.76 -17.08
CA ASN A 135 8.08 5.37 -18.41
C ASN A 135 7.00 6.46 -18.52
N GLU A 136 5.94 6.39 -17.71
CA GLU A 136 4.84 7.35 -17.67
C GLU A 136 4.66 7.92 -16.25
N PRO A 137 5.50 8.90 -15.82
CA PRO A 137 5.45 9.40 -14.46
C PRO A 137 4.16 10.19 -14.19
N MET A 138 3.58 10.00 -13.00
CA MET A 138 2.42 10.75 -12.52
C MET A 138 2.81 11.76 -11.44
N GLN A 139 2.01 12.81 -11.29
CA GLN A 139 2.20 13.84 -10.26
C GLN A 139 1.77 13.31 -8.89
N ILE A 140 2.56 13.61 -7.87
CA ILE A 140 2.32 13.22 -6.48
C ILE A 140 2.65 14.38 -5.54
N LEU A 141 1.92 14.49 -4.44
CA LEU A 141 2.28 15.37 -3.33
C LEU A 141 3.23 14.64 -2.40
N GLN A 142 4.45 15.13 -2.22
CA GLN A 142 5.40 14.56 -1.25
C GLN A 142 5.38 15.32 0.06
N GLN A 143 5.47 14.61 1.19
CA GLN A 143 5.53 15.21 2.52
C GLN A 143 6.67 16.22 2.63
N SER A 144 7.82 15.93 2.01
CA SER A 144 8.96 16.83 1.95
C SER A 144 8.64 18.24 1.42
N THR A 145 7.66 18.35 0.53
CA THR A 145 7.20 19.63 -0.04
C THR A 145 5.98 20.20 0.68
N ALA A 146 5.16 19.34 1.30
CA ALA A 146 3.95 19.74 2.00
C ALA A 146 4.25 20.28 3.41
N HIS A 147 5.23 19.72 4.12
CA HIS A 147 5.52 20.01 5.52
C HIS A 147 7.01 20.34 5.73
N LEU A 148 7.34 21.61 6.03
CA LEU A 148 8.72 22.06 6.22
C LEU A 148 9.48 21.27 7.30
N GLU A 149 8.80 20.89 8.39
CA GLU A 149 9.36 20.08 9.49
C GLU A 149 9.83 18.68 9.02
N PHE A 150 9.15 18.12 8.02
CA PHE A 150 9.37 16.78 7.49
C PHE A 150 9.95 16.81 6.07
N SER A 151 10.73 17.86 5.76
CA SER A 151 11.38 18.08 4.45
C SER A 151 12.30 16.95 3.97
N GLU A 152 12.74 16.06 4.87
CA GLU A 152 13.56 14.88 4.54
C GLU A 152 12.75 13.66 4.08
N PHE A 153 11.42 13.63 4.28
CA PHE A 153 10.57 12.48 3.96
C PHE A 153 9.98 12.61 2.56
N VAL A 154 10.72 12.06 1.60
CA VAL A 154 10.45 12.21 0.17
C VAL A 154 9.67 11.02 -0.37
N GLU A 155 9.78 9.91 0.35
CA GLU A 155 9.09 8.66 0.14
C GLU A 155 7.63 8.66 0.61
N ASN A 156 7.28 9.57 1.52
CA ASN A 156 5.90 9.79 1.95
C ASN A 156 5.20 10.63 0.88
N ALA A 157 4.36 9.99 0.08
CA ALA A 157 3.67 10.57 -1.06
C ALA A 157 2.16 10.41 -0.92
N MET A 158 1.41 11.25 -1.61
CA MET A 158 -0.05 11.22 -1.67
C MET A 158 -0.53 11.63 -3.06
N TRP A 159 -1.58 10.97 -3.53
CA TRP A 159 -2.27 11.31 -4.78
C TRP A 159 -3.75 10.96 -4.68
N ARG A 160 -4.52 11.46 -5.64
CA ARG A 160 -5.96 11.23 -5.73
C ARG A 160 -6.32 10.76 -7.12
N LYS A 161 -7.22 9.76 -7.20
CA LYS A 161 -7.84 9.32 -8.44
C LYS A 161 -9.26 8.86 -8.16
N GLN A 162 -10.21 9.30 -8.97
CA GLN A 162 -11.64 8.96 -8.87
C GLN A 162 -12.15 8.99 -7.43
N GLU A 163 -11.96 10.14 -6.77
CA GLU A 163 -12.39 10.40 -5.40
C GLU A 163 -11.81 9.46 -4.32
N VAL A 164 -10.72 8.74 -4.62
CA VAL A 164 -9.98 7.95 -3.63
C VAL A 164 -8.65 8.64 -3.31
N VAL A 165 -8.31 8.74 -2.02
CA VAL A 165 -7.01 9.22 -1.55
C VAL A 165 -6.07 8.04 -1.36
N PHE A 166 -4.89 8.12 -1.95
CA PHE A 166 -3.81 7.14 -1.81
C PHE A 166 -2.63 7.79 -1.10
N ALA A 167 -1.95 7.07 -0.21
CA ALA A 167 -0.72 7.55 0.41
C ALA A 167 0.27 6.43 0.75
N THR A 168 1.54 6.67 0.42
CA THR A 168 2.66 5.88 0.94
C THR A 168 3.10 6.44 2.29
N VAL A 169 3.45 5.54 3.21
CA VAL A 169 3.93 5.87 4.55
C VAL A 169 5.17 5.04 4.85
N HIS A 170 6.27 5.69 5.19
CA HIS A 170 7.52 5.03 5.55
C HIS A 170 7.46 4.55 7.00
N VAL A 171 6.98 3.33 7.16
CA VAL A 171 6.96 2.59 8.42
C VAL A 171 7.67 1.27 8.21
N VAL A 172 8.65 1.00 9.08
CA VAL A 172 9.39 -0.26 9.14
C VAL A 172 9.23 -0.85 10.53
N ALA A 173 9.12 -2.16 10.63
CA ALA A 173 9.04 -2.83 11.91
C ALA A 173 10.45 -3.05 12.47
N LEU A 174 10.66 -2.66 13.72
CA LEU A 174 11.93 -2.89 14.39
C LEU A 174 11.90 -4.19 15.20
N THR A 175 12.85 -5.08 14.94
CA THR A 175 13.14 -6.30 15.71
C THR A 175 14.15 -6.04 16.84
N GLU A 176 14.95 -4.98 16.71
CA GLU A 176 15.92 -4.49 17.69
C GLU A 176 15.71 -2.98 17.93
N PRO A 177 16.16 -2.42 19.06
CA PRO A 177 16.13 -0.97 19.26
C PRO A 177 16.82 -0.21 18.11
N ALA A 178 16.23 0.92 17.71
CA ALA A 178 16.85 1.80 16.72
C ALA A 178 18.22 2.28 17.20
N THR A 179 19.21 2.26 16.31
CA THR A 179 20.58 2.75 16.57
C THR A 179 20.60 4.25 16.92
N ASP A 180 19.73 5.05 16.28
CA ASP A 180 19.45 6.43 16.64
C ASP A 180 17.96 6.60 16.98
N PRO A 181 17.60 6.56 18.28
CA PRO A 181 16.23 6.75 18.73
C PRO A 181 15.60 8.10 18.32
N ARG A 182 16.41 9.13 18.03
CA ARG A 182 15.88 10.44 17.59
C ARG A 182 15.38 10.36 16.16
N ARG A 183 16.13 9.72 15.27
CA ARG A 183 15.71 9.48 13.88
C ARG A 183 14.47 8.59 13.81
N TRP A 184 14.42 7.56 14.64
CA TRP A 184 13.22 6.74 14.81
C TRP A 184 12.00 7.58 15.22
N LYS A 185 12.11 8.37 16.30
CA LYS A 185 11.01 9.23 16.77
C LYS A 185 10.57 10.23 15.72
N LYS A 186 11.51 10.81 14.97
CA LYS A 186 11.19 11.74 13.87
C LYS A 186 10.44 11.06 12.73
N ARG A 187 10.82 9.83 12.36
CA ARG A 187 10.07 9.02 11.37
C ARG A 187 8.66 8.68 11.84
N VAL A 188 8.49 8.29 13.11
CA VAL A 188 7.15 8.04 13.70
C VAL A 188 6.30 9.31 13.68
N ALA A 189 6.87 10.47 14.04
CA ALA A 189 6.17 11.75 13.99
C ALA A 189 5.77 12.13 12.55
N ALA A 190 6.67 11.94 11.58
CA ALA A 190 6.41 12.18 10.17
C ALA A 190 5.29 11.27 9.64
N ALA A 191 5.36 9.97 9.92
CA ALA A 191 4.33 9.01 9.52
C ALA A 191 2.97 9.33 10.15
N THR A 192 2.94 9.65 11.45
CA THR A 192 1.72 10.07 12.16
C THR A 192 1.10 11.31 11.50
N ALA A 193 1.89 12.35 11.24
CA ALA A 193 1.42 13.57 10.60
C ALA A 193 0.94 13.31 9.16
N TRP A 194 1.59 12.41 8.42
CA TRP A 194 1.21 12.08 7.04
C TRP A 194 -0.10 11.29 6.96
N ILE A 195 -0.30 10.30 7.83
CA ILE A 195 -1.55 9.55 7.93
C ILE A 195 -2.70 10.52 8.24
N ARG A 196 -2.54 11.37 9.26
CA ARG A 196 -3.56 12.38 9.60
C ARG A 196 -3.88 13.30 8.43
N ARG A 197 -2.85 13.73 7.69
CA ARG A 197 -3.02 14.58 6.50
C ARG A 197 -3.78 13.85 5.39
N ALA A 198 -3.55 12.56 5.17
CA ALA A 198 -4.29 11.77 4.18
C ALA A 198 -5.77 11.68 4.51
N PHE A 199 -6.10 11.43 5.78
CA PHE A 199 -7.48 11.41 6.24
C PHE A 199 -8.13 12.81 6.26
N GLU A 200 -7.37 13.86 6.57
CA GLU A 200 -7.84 15.24 6.43
C GLU A 200 -8.20 15.54 4.97
N GLU A 201 -7.30 15.25 4.02
CA GLU A 201 -7.57 15.39 2.58
C GLU A 201 -8.80 14.60 2.16
N ALA A 202 -8.97 13.38 2.66
CA ALA A 202 -10.12 12.56 2.35
C ALA A 202 -11.44 13.18 2.86
N ARG A 203 -11.45 13.73 4.08
CA ARG A 203 -12.60 14.42 4.65
C ARG A 203 -12.91 15.74 3.95
N THR A 204 -11.89 16.56 3.66
CA THR A 204 -12.09 17.88 3.04
C THR A 204 -12.54 17.77 1.59
N THR A 205 -12.25 16.66 0.94
CA THR A 205 -12.59 16.42 -0.47
C THR A 205 -13.73 15.43 -0.68
N ASP A 206 -14.40 15.03 0.40
CA ASP A 206 -15.47 14.02 0.43
C ASP A 206 -15.10 12.71 -0.29
N ALA A 207 -13.84 12.29 -0.17
CA ALA A 207 -13.31 11.10 -0.81
C ALA A 207 -14.14 9.85 -0.45
N LYS A 208 -14.28 8.92 -1.41
CA LYS A 208 -14.99 7.64 -1.25
C LYS A 208 -14.21 6.66 -0.40
N ALA A 209 -12.88 6.75 -0.40
CA ALA A 209 -12.04 5.86 0.39
C ALA A 209 -10.63 6.43 0.62
N VAL A 210 -9.91 5.78 1.56
CA VAL A 210 -8.47 5.98 1.79
C VAL A 210 -7.73 4.67 1.58
N PHE A 211 -6.63 4.70 0.84
CA PHE A 211 -5.70 3.59 0.65
C PHE A 211 -4.31 3.99 1.14
N LEU A 212 -3.88 3.43 2.27
CA LEU A 212 -2.54 3.61 2.82
C LEU A 212 -1.65 2.44 2.40
N SER A 213 -0.36 2.70 2.19
CA SER A 213 0.62 1.64 1.92
C SER A 213 1.92 1.85 2.68
N MET A 214 2.42 0.80 3.34
CA MET A 214 3.69 0.78 4.05
C MET A 214 4.32 -0.61 3.96
N GLN A 215 5.61 -0.76 4.20
CA GLN A 215 6.20 -2.11 4.20
C GLN A 215 5.75 -2.91 5.42
N ALA A 216 5.88 -2.30 6.61
CA ALA A 216 5.67 -3.00 7.86
C ALA A 216 4.24 -3.55 8.00
N ASP A 217 4.12 -4.83 8.33
CA ASP A 217 2.86 -5.42 8.74
C ASP A 217 2.66 -5.27 10.26
N PRO A 218 1.62 -4.56 10.73
CA PRO A 218 1.34 -4.48 12.15
C PRO A 218 0.93 -5.85 12.75
N TRP A 219 0.25 -6.72 11.98
CA TRP A 219 -0.42 -7.92 12.50
C TRP A 219 0.11 -9.23 11.93
N ILE A 220 1.10 -9.83 12.60
CA ILE A 220 1.65 -11.14 12.19
C ILE A 220 0.56 -12.22 12.09
N PHE A 221 -0.43 -12.17 12.99
CA PHE A 221 -1.54 -13.12 13.02
C PHE A 221 -2.90 -12.39 12.99
N PHE A 222 -3.88 -13.00 12.32
CA PHE A 222 -5.27 -12.56 12.33
C PHE A 222 -6.21 -13.73 12.61
N GLY A 223 -7.20 -13.49 13.46
CA GLY A 223 -8.28 -14.42 13.76
C GLY A 223 -9.25 -13.80 14.77
N LEU A 224 -10.38 -14.49 15.03
CA LEU A 224 -11.31 -14.06 16.08
C LEU A 224 -10.56 -13.90 17.42
N PRO A 225 -10.62 -12.74 18.09
CA PRO A 225 -9.78 -12.44 19.25
C PRO A 225 -9.81 -13.51 20.34
N LEU A 226 -10.99 -14.04 20.66
CA LEU A 226 -11.14 -15.10 21.65
C LEU A 226 -10.44 -16.40 21.24
N MET A 227 -10.59 -16.81 19.97
CA MET A 227 -9.97 -18.02 19.45
C MET A 227 -8.45 -17.88 19.36
N ALA A 228 -7.99 -16.71 18.91
CA ALA A 228 -6.57 -16.39 18.82
C ALA A 228 -5.93 -16.39 20.22
N ALA A 229 -6.53 -15.70 21.20
CA ALA A 229 -6.00 -15.62 22.56
C ALA A 229 -5.91 -17.01 23.25
N ASN A 230 -6.86 -17.90 22.99
CA ASN A 230 -6.84 -19.26 23.54
C ASN A 230 -5.70 -20.13 23.00
N ASN A 231 -5.27 -19.92 21.75
CA ASN A 231 -4.23 -20.71 21.11
C ASN A 231 -2.86 -20.02 21.17
N CYS A 232 -2.85 -18.69 21.19
CA CYS A 232 -1.66 -17.85 21.28
C CYS A 232 -2.01 -16.49 21.92
N PRO A 233 -1.87 -16.36 23.26
CA PRO A 233 -2.28 -15.18 24.01
C PRO A 233 -1.69 -13.85 23.50
N ASN A 234 -0.49 -13.89 22.92
CA ASN A 234 0.24 -12.71 22.48
C ASN A 234 0.23 -12.51 20.95
N CYS A 235 -0.35 -13.42 20.16
CA CYS A 235 -0.29 -13.35 18.69
C CYS A 235 -1.12 -12.20 18.11
N ASN A 236 -2.17 -11.76 18.82
CA ASN A 236 -2.99 -10.63 18.41
C ASN A 236 -2.50 -9.30 18.95
N LEU A 237 -1.43 -9.29 19.76
CA LEU A 237 -0.91 -8.04 20.29
C LEU A 237 -0.16 -7.28 19.20
N PRO A 238 -0.23 -5.93 19.21
CA PRO A 238 0.62 -5.11 18.39
C PRO A 238 2.09 -5.50 18.49
N ARG A 239 2.79 -5.45 17.36
CA ARG A 239 4.26 -5.46 17.40
C ARG A 239 4.73 -4.22 18.14
N LYS A 240 5.64 -4.40 19.12
CA LYS A 240 6.07 -3.31 20.03
C LYS A 240 6.52 -2.04 19.32
N SER A 241 7.24 -2.16 18.21
CA SER A 241 7.72 -1.01 17.43
C SER A 241 6.61 -0.29 16.63
N LEU A 242 5.43 -0.90 16.53
CA LEU A 242 4.28 -0.40 15.77
C LEU A 242 3.06 -0.10 16.65
N GLU A 243 3.15 -0.25 17.97
CA GLU A 243 2.04 -0.01 18.91
C GLU A 243 1.36 1.35 18.71
N TRP A 244 2.14 2.38 18.38
CA TRP A 244 1.64 3.75 18.14
C TRP A 244 0.66 3.85 16.96
N LEU A 245 0.73 2.93 16.00
CA LEU A 245 -0.05 2.97 14.77
C LEU A 245 -1.51 2.50 14.98
N TYR A 246 -1.73 1.61 15.96
CA TYR A 246 -3.03 1.00 16.23
C TYR A 246 -4.11 2.01 16.62
N PRO A 247 -3.91 2.83 17.68
CA PRO A 247 -4.92 3.83 18.06
C PRO A 247 -5.09 4.88 16.97
N LEU A 248 -4.03 5.25 16.25
CA LEU A 248 -4.09 6.20 15.13
C LEU A 248 -4.99 5.69 13.99
N LEU A 249 -4.78 4.45 13.55
CA LEU A 249 -5.60 3.85 12.50
C LEU A 249 -7.05 3.66 12.95
N ALA A 250 -7.28 3.27 14.21
CA ALA A 250 -8.62 3.11 14.74
C ALA A 250 -9.37 4.44 14.80
N GLU A 251 -8.74 5.48 15.36
CA GLU A 251 -9.29 6.84 15.46
C GLU A 251 -9.66 7.40 14.08
N GLU A 252 -8.71 7.41 13.14
CA GLU A 252 -8.93 7.99 11.82
C GLU A 252 -9.94 7.19 10.99
N SER A 253 -9.90 5.85 11.05
CA SER A 253 -10.85 5.02 10.32
C SER A 253 -12.27 5.20 10.85
N ILE A 254 -12.47 5.19 12.17
CA ILE A 254 -13.80 5.42 12.76
C ILE A 254 -14.33 6.81 12.39
N ALA A 255 -13.49 7.84 12.46
CA ALA A 255 -13.89 9.20 12.12
C ALA A 255 -14.18 9.41 10.62
N PHE A 256 -13.58 8.60 9.74
CA PHE A 256 -13.79 8.70 8.30
C PHE A 256 -15.05 7.98 7.81
N GLU A 257 -15.53 6.96 8.52
CA GLU A 257 -16.78 6.20 8.28
C GLU A 257 -16.89 5.45 6.93
N LYS A 258 -16.01 5.74 5.97
CA LYS A 258 -15.94 5.12 4.63
C LYS A 258 -14.79 4.11 4.52
N PRO A 259 -14.70 3.28 3.45
CA PRO A 259 -13.68 2.26 3.32
C PRO A 259 -12.24 2.79 3.49
N VAL A 260 -11.47 2.08 4.32
CA VAL A 260 -10.03 2.31 4.54
C VAL A 260 -9.29 1.01 4.24
N VAL A 261 -8.26 1.09 3.41
CA VAL A 261 -7.33 -0.02 3.17
C VAL A 261 -5.95 0.34 3.70
N LEU A 262 -5.30 -0.62 4.36
CA LEU A 262 -3.87 -0.63 4.58
C LEU A 262 -3.23 -1.76 3.77
N ALA A 263 -2.40 -1.41 2.79
CA ALA A 263 -1.56 -2.33 2.07
C ALA A 263 -0.20 -2.49 2.74
N VAL A 264 0.20 -3.74 2.98
CA VAL A 264 1.46 -4.09 3.66
C VAL A 264 2.25 -5.19 2.95
N GLY A 265 3.50 -5.36 3.36
CA GLY A 265 4.40 -6.44 2.98
C GLY A 265 4.88 -7.21 4.22
N ASP A 266 6.20 -7.43 4.34
CA ASP A 266 6.92 -7.87 5.55
C ASP A 266 6.71 -9.35 5.92
N THR A 267 5.48 -9.85 6.06
CA THR A 267 5.28 -11.27 6.46
C THR A 267 5.23 -12.26 5.30
N HIS A 268 5.16 -11.75 4.07
CA HIS A 268 5.14 -12.49 2.81
C HIS A 268 3.95 -13.46 2.66
N VAL A 269 2.83 -13.14 3.30
CA VAL A 269 1.60 -13.94 3.25
C VAL A 269 0.51 -13.13 2.57
N PHE A 270 0.18 -13.46 1.31
CA PHE A 270 -0.98 -12.84 0.69
C PHE A 270 -2.24 -13.13 1.50
N ARG A 271 -2.90 -12.06 1.96
CA ARG A 271 -4.17 -12.12 2.70
C ARG A 271 -4.93 -10.80 2.60
N VAL A 272 -6.24 -10.91 2.73
CA VAL A 272 -7.15 -9.78 2.87
C VAL A 272 -8.02 -10.03 4.08
N ASP A 273 -7.92 -9.17 5.10
CA ASP A 273 -8.61 -9.37 6.37
C ASP A 273 -8.93 -8.05 7.10
N LYS A 274 -9.50 -8.15 8.31
CA LYS A 274 -9.94 -6.99 9.13
C LYS A 274 -9.34 -7.06 10.53
N PRO A 275 -8.05 -6.72 10.69
CA PRO A 275 -7.32 -7.02 11.91
C PRO A 275 -7.41 -5.92 12.99
N LEU A 276 -8.05 -4.78 12.68
CA LEU A 276 -8.10 -3.62 13.55
C LEU A 276 -9.31 -3.67 14.49
N TYR A 277 -9.03 -3.64 15.79
CA TYR A 277 -10.04 -3.57 16.86
C TYR A 277 -9.79 -2.32 17.70
N THR A 278 -10.85 -1.76 18.27
CA THR A 278 -10.75 -0.69 19.27
C THR A 278 -10.24 -1.23 20.61
N ASP A 279 -9.83 -0.33 21.50
CA ASP A 279 -9.44 -0.71 22.88
C ASP A 279 -10.58 -1.42 23.64
N ALA A 280 -11.83 -1.16 23.27
CA ALA A 280 -13.01 -1.85 23.80
C ALA A 280 -13.26 -3.24 23.18
N GLY A 281 -12.40 -3.67 22.25
CA GLY A 281 -12.49 -4.96 21.56
C GLY A 281 -13.52 -5.00 20.42
N ALA A 282 -14.02 -3.85 19.96
CA ALA A 282 -14.95 -3.79 18.83
C ALA A 282 -14.17 -3.76 17.50
N LEU A 283 -14.63 -4.53 16.50
CA LEU A 283 -14.04 -4.52 15.17
C LEU A 283 -14.24 -3.15 14.50
N VAL A 284 -13.18 -2.57 13.94
CA VAL A 284 -13.28 -1.38 13.09
C VAL A 284 -13.70 -1.82 11.69
N THR A 285 -15.01 -1.80 11.42
CA THR A 285 -15.62 -2.52 10.29
C THR A 285 -15.26 -1.96 8.91
N ASN A 286 -14.95 -0.67 8.81
CA ASN A 286 -14.56 -0.03 7.55
C ASN A 286 -13.06 -0.16 7.23
N PHE A 287 -12.25 -0.72 8.14
CA PHE A 287 -10.84 -0.98 7.90
C PHE A 287 -10.62 -2.38 7.31
N THR A 288 -9.75 -2.46 6.30
CA THR A 288 -9.31 -3.71 5.67
C THR A 288 -7.80 -3.66 5.51
N ARG A 289 -7.12 -4.76 5.82
CA ARG A 289 -5.72 -4.95 5.42
C ARG A 289 -5.67 -5.79 4.16
N VAL A 290 -4.78 -5.43 3.25
CA VAL A 290 -4.28 -6.34 2.21
C VAL A 290 -2.77 -6.48 2.40
N GLU A 291 -2.28 -7.71 2.41
CA GLU A 291 -0.85 -7.97 2.32
C GLU A 291 -0.53 -8.47 0.92
N SER A 292 0.50 -7.89 0.31
CA SER A 292 1.02 -8.35 -0.98
C SER A 292 1.65 -9.75 -0.85
N PHE A 293 1.95 -10.36 -1.99
CA PHE A 293 2.90 -11.47 -2.00
C PHE A 293 4.31 -10.98 -1.65
N GLY A 294 5.14 -11.90 -1.17
CA GLY A 294 6.54 -11.70 -0.89
C GLY A 294 7.35 -12.98 -1.11
N HIS A 295 8.68 -12.87 -1.06
CA HIS A 295 9.58 -14.01 -1.25
C HIS A 295 9.17 -15.25 -0.40
N PRO A 296 9.14 -16.47 -0.97
CA PRO A 296 9.59 -16.85 -2.32
C PRO A 296 8.52 -16.74 -3.41
N LEU A 297 7.31 -16.27 -3.08
CA LEU A 297 6.21 -16.14 -4.04
C LEU A 297 6.31 -14.80 -4.76
N VAL A 298 6.68 -14.84 -6.04
CA VAL A 298 6.83 -13.66 -6.89
C VAL A 298 5.57 -13.44 -7.72
N ASN A 299 4.49 -13.06 -7.05
CA ASN A 299 3.19 -12.79 -7.64
C ASN A 299 2.77 -11.35 -7.31
N TRP A 300 1.64 -10.91 -7.86
CA TRP A 300 1.13 -9.57 -7.60
C TRP A 300 -0.37 -9.57 -7.34
N VAL A 301 -0.87 -8.45 -6.82
CA VAL A 301 -2.30 -8.25 -6.59
C VAL A 301 -2.81 -7.15 -7.52
N SER A 302 -3.77 -7.50 -8.36
CA SER A 302 -4.58 -6.53 -9.10
C SER A 302 -5.61 -5.96 -8.14
N VAL A 303 -5.49 -4.68 -7.82
CA VAL A 303 -6.43 -3.96 -6.97
C VAL A 303 -7.38 -3.19 -7.87
N LEU A 304 -8.62 -3.65 -7.95
CA LEU A 304 -9.70 -2.97 -8.65
C LEU A 304 -10.33 -1.93 -7.72
N VAL A 305 -10.50 -0.71 -8.22
CA VAL A 305 -11.11 0.42 -7.53
C VAL A 305 -12.42 0.78 -8.22
N GLU A 306 -13.51 0.67 -7.48
CA GLU A 306 -14.89 0.92 -7.92
C GLU A 306 -15.52 1.95 -6.96
N PRO A 307 -15.25 3.26 -7.13
CA PRO A 307 -15.61 4.30 -6.15
C PRO A 307 -17.11 4.37 -5.80
N ASP A 308 -17.98 3.98 -6.72
CA ASP A 308 -19.43 3.95 -6.54
C ASP A 308 -19.97 2.65 -5.91
N SER A 309 -19.09 1.66 -5.68
CA SER A 309 -19.45 0.44 -4.96
C SER A 309 -19.34 0.64 -3.45
N PRO A 310 -20.13 -0.07 -2.62
CA PRO A 310 -20.05 0.05 -1.18
C PRO A 310 -18.76 -0.54 -0.57
N TRP A 311 -17.99 -1.33 -1.34
CA TRP A 311 -16.71 -1.89 -0.90
C TRP A 311 -15.50 -1.08 -1.38
N VAL A 312 -15.63 -0.32 -2.46
CA VAL A 312 -14.60 0.47 -3.17
C VAL A 312 -13.43 -0.34 -3.74
N PHE A 313 -12.92 -1.33 -3.01
CA PHE A 313 -11.74 -2.10 -3.40
C PHE A 313 -12.04 -3.60 -3.53
N SER A 314 -11.55 -4.20 -4.61
CA SER A 314 -11.51 -5.65 -4.81
C SER A 314 -10.07 -6.11 -5.08
N PHE A 315 -9.67 -7.25 -4.53
CA PHE A 315 -8.29 -7.75 -4.59
C PHE A 315 -8.23 -9.08 -5.34
N ARG A 316 -7.52 -9.11 -6.46
CA ARG A 316 -7.38 -10.31 -7.29
C ARG A 316 -5.91 -10.72 -7.38
N GLN A 317 -5.62 -11.94 -6.94
CA GLN A 317 -4.29 -12.54 -7.10
C GLN A 317 -3.96 -12.70 -8.59
N GLN A 318 -2.73 -12.35 -8.95
CA GLN A 318 -2.17 -12.54 -10.28
C GLN A 318 -0.94 -13.42 -10.16
N LEU A 319 -1.08 -14.66 -10.62
CA LEU A 319 -0.04 -15.66 -10.50
C LEU A 319 0.89 -15.58 -11.72
N VAL A 320 2.19 -15.50 -11.47
CA VAL A 320 3.22 -15.46 -12.50
C VAL A 320 3.81 -16.86 -12.62
N GLU A 321 3.63 -17.48 -13.78
CA GLU A 321 4.20 -18.80 -14.10
C GLU A 321 5.67 -18.69 -14.49
#